data_AF-A0A0B8RSY6-F1
#
_entry.id   AF-A0A0B8RSY6-F1
#
_cell.length_a   1.000
_cell.length_b   1.000
_cell.length_c   1.000
_cell.angle_alpha   90.00
_cell.angle_beta   90.00
_cell.angle_gamma   90.00
#
_symmetry.space_group_name_H-M   'P 1'
#
loop_
_entity.id
_entity.type
_entity.pdbx_description
1 polymer ?
#
loop_
_entity_poly.entity_id
_entity_poly.type
_entity_poly.pdbx_seq_one_letter_code
_entity_poly.pdbx_strand_id
1 'polypeptide(L)'
;MKTLLLALAVVAFVCLGSANQQGHGRKPPLDLHSRYCFQCTPENHSYKCPTAEKCPGMRTKCYTLYKRDENGEEKWAVKDCAYTCPTAGPDERVKCCFHNRCNQY
;
A
#
# COMPACT_ATOMS: atom_id res chain seq x y z
N MET A 1 42.46 50.62 -34.33
CA MET A 1 42.05 49.24 -34.68
C MET A 1 41.58 48.56 -33.40
N LYS A 2 40.46 47.86 -33.51
CA LYS A 2 39.63 47.27 -32.45
C LYS A 2 40.12 45.83 -32.21
N THR A 3 40.25 45.39 -30.97
CA THR A 3 39.88 44.03 -30.55
C THR A 3 39.70 44.02 -29.04
N LEU A 4 38.43 44.18 -28.65
CA LEU A 4 37.90 43.77 -27.35
C LEU A 4 37.96 42.25 -27.30
N LEU A 5 38.54 41.68 -26.24
CA LEU A 5 38.34 40.27 -25.92
C LEU A 5 37.63 40.17 -24.58
N LEU A 6 36.31 40.01 -24.69
CA LEU A 6 35.44 39.41 -23.68
C LEU A 6 36.00 38.03 -23.32
N ALA A 7 36.28 37.79 -22.04
CA ALA A 7 36.39 36.44 -21.52
C ALA A 7 35.11 36.12 -20.76
N LEU A 8 34.31 35.23 -21.35
CA LEU A 8 33.03 34.74 -20.86
C LEU A 8 33.18 34.08 -19.49
N ALA A 9 32.29 34.47 -18.57
CA ALA A 9 31.94 33.66 -17.41
C ALA A 9 31.25 32.37 -17.88
N VAL A 10 31.82 31.22 -17.55
CA VAL A 10 31.13 29.92 -17.65
C VAL A 10 31.15 29.30 -16.27
N VAL A 11 30.07 29.54 -15.53
CA VAL A 11 29.79 28.83 -14.28
C VAL A 11 29.27 27.45 -14.67
N ALA A 12 30.13 26.44 -14.60
CA ALA A 12 29.74 25.05 -14.77
C ALA A 12 29.05 24.54 -13.49
N PHE A 13 27.78 24.88 -13.31
CA PHE A 13 26.87 24.10 -12.47
C PHE A 13 26.24 23.02 -13.35
N VAL A 14 26.83 21.83 -13.39
CA VAL A 14 26.13 20.65 -13.89
C VAL A 14 26.66 19.37 -13.26
N CYS A 15 25.79 18.78 -12.44
CA CYS A 15 25.67 17.35 -12.12
C CYS A 15 26.76 16.71 -11.24
N LEU A 16 26.52 16.77 -9.93
CA LEU A 16 26.83 15.69 -8.98
C LEU A 16 26.25 14.37 -9.51
N GLY A 17 27.04 13.63 -10.28
CA GLY A 17 26.76 12.24 -10.60
C GLY A 17 26.89 11.42 -9.33
N SER A 18 25.78 11.21 -8.63
CA SER A 18 25.71 10.21 -7.57
C SER A 18 25.96 8.84 -8.19
N ALA A 19 27.19 8.36 -7.98
CA ALA A 19 27.55 6.97 -8.17
C ALA A 19 26.75 6.13 -7.17
N ASN A 20 25.73 5.43 -7.67
CA ASN A 20 25.29 4.16 -7.08
C ASN A 20 24.56 3.32 -8.13
N GLN A 21 25.28 2.96 -9.20
CA GLN A 21 24.93 1.85 -10.08
C GLN A 21 25.52 0.57 -9.47
N GLN A 22 24.88 0.03 -8.43
CA GLN A 22 25.21 -1.32 -7.95
C GLN A 22 23.94 -2.01 -7.44
N GLY A 23 23.37 -2.83 -8.32
CA GLY A 23 22.17 -3.61 -8.02
C GLY A 23 21.63 -4.39 -9.21
N HIS A 24 22.49 -4.95 -10.08
CA HIS A 24 22.09 -6.06 -10.94
C HIS A 24 21.88 -7.29 -10.04
N GLY A 25 20.63 -7.62 -9.71
CA GLY A 25 20.34 -8.83 -8.96
C GLY A 25 18.90 -8.96 -8.52
N ARG A 26 18.05 -9.42 -9.46
CA ARG A 26 16.61 -9.74 -9.34
C ARG A 26 15.69 -8.51 -9.35
N LYS A 27 15.05 -8.29 -10.51
CA LYS A 27 13.64 -7.88 -10.49
C LYS A 27 12.94 -8.81 -9.50
N PRO A 28 12.24 -8.30 -8.46
CA PRO A 28 11.35 -9.14 -7.67
C PRO A 28 10.49 -9.93 -8.66
N PRO A 29 10.22 -11.23 -8.43
CA PRO A 29 9.29 -11.96 -9.28
C PRO A 29 8.07 -11.07 -9.43
N LEU A 30 7.69 -10.80 -10.69
CA LEU A 30 6.59 -9.93 -11.05
C LEU A 30 5.45 -10.23 -10.07
N ASP A 31 5.21 -9.29 -9.16
CA ASP A 31 4.32 -9.48 -8.02
C ASP A 31 2.89 -9.32 -8.51
N LEU A 32 2.55 -10.12 -9.52
CA LEU A 32 1.37 -10.04 -10.35
C LEU A 32 0.10 -10.27 -9.52
N HIS A 33 0.28 -10.80 -8.31
CA HIS A 33 -0.78 -11.09 -7.33
C HIS A 33 -0.67 -10.24 -6.06
N SER A 34 0.22 -9.24 -6.00
CA SER A 34 0.27 -8.34 -4.86
C SER A 34 -1.07 -7.64 -4.65
N ARG A 35 -1.67 -7.92 -3.49
CA ARG A 35 -2.85 -7.22 -3.01
C ARG A 35 -2.45 -6.32 -1.86
N TYR A 36 -2.99 -5.11 -1.88
CA TYR A 36 -2.86 -4.18 -0.77
C TYR A 36 -4.24 -4.01 -0.15
N CYS A 37 -4.35 -4.27 1.14
CA CYS A 37 -5.59 -4.15 1.90
C CYS A 37 -5.33 -3.42 3.21
N PHE A 38 -6.35 -2.80 3.77
CA PHE A 38 -6.32 -2.35 5.16
C PHE A 38 -6.31 -3.60 6.05
N GLN A 39 -5.35 -3.65 6.99
CA GLN A 39 -5.06 -4.79 7.86
C GLN A 39 -5.06 -4.31 9.32
N CYS A 40 -6.24 -4.23 9.93
CA CYS A 40 -6.46 -3.56 11.20
C CYS A 40 -7.79 -3.92 11.87
N THR A 41 -7.93 -3.54 13.13
CA THR A 41 -9.10 -3.69 14.00
C THR A 41 -9.44 -2.31 14.61
N PRO A 42 -10.64 -2.13 15.20
CA PRO A 42 -11.00 -0.87 15.86
C PRO A 42 -9.96 -0.42 16.89
N GLU A 43 -9.36 -1.35 17.65
CA GLU A 43 -8.41 -1.07 18.72
C GLU A 43 -7.09 -0.49 18.20
N ASN A 44 -6.70 -0.83 16.97
CA ASN A 44 -5.45 -0.36 16.36
C ASN A 44 -5.67 0.58 15.16
N HIS A 45 -6.90 1.07 14.99
CA HIS A 45 -7.31 1.85 13.83
C HIS A 45 -6.41 3.07 13.60
N SER A 46 -6.00 3.78 14.66
CA SER A 46 -5.21 5.00 14.55
C SER A 46 -3.81 4.82 13.95
N TYR A 47 -3.21 3.62 14.09
CA TYR A 47 -1.83 3.38 13.65
C TYR A 47 -1.69 2.29 12.59
N LYS A 48 -2.66 1.37 12.43
CA LYS A 48 -2.65 0.35 11.36
C LYS A 48 -3.63 0.62 10.21
N CYS A 49 -4.79 1.23 10.47
CA CYS A 49 -5.74 1.55 9.40
C CYS A 49 -5.42 2.79 8.54
N PRO A 50 -4.46 3.71 8.83
CA PRO A 50 -4.23 4.84 7.93
C PRO A 50 -3.70 4.44 6.55
N THR A 51 -3.00 3.31 6.46
CA THR A 51 -2.38 2.84 5.22
C THR A 51 -2.70 1.37 4.95
N ALA A 52 -3.01 1.06 3.69
CA ALA A 52 -3.14 -0.32 3.25
C ALA A 52 -1.75 -0.97 3.14
N GLU A 53 -1.61 -2.16 3.69
CA GLU A 53 -0.38 -2.93 3.66
C GLU A 53 -0.45 -4.04 2.62
N LYS A 54 0.73 -4.51 2.17
CA LYS A 54 0.83 -5.66 1.29
C LYS A 54 0.31 -6.91 1.99
N CYS A 55 -0.55 -7.66 1.32
CA CYS A 55 -1.08 -8.91 1.83
C CYS A 55 0.03 -9.96 1.93
N PRO A 56 0.09 -10.71 3.04
CA PRO A 56 1.11 -11.73 3.22
C PRO A 56 0.83 -12.97 2.34
N GLY A 57 1.90 -13.53 1.78
CA GLY A 57 1.86 -14.77 1.00
C GLY A 57 0.97 -14.68 -0.25
N MET A 58 0.09 -15.67 -0.43
CA MET A 58 -0.80 -15.79 -1.59
C MET A 58 -2.21 -15.19 -1.35
N ARG A 59 -2.37 -14.33 -0.34
CA ARG A 59 -3.67 -13.71 -0.02
C ARG A 59 -3.99 -12.60 -1.03
N THR A 60 -4.91 -12.87 -1.94
CA THR A 60 -5.22 -11.98 -3.07
C THR A 60 -6.53 -11.21 -2.92
N LYS A 61 -7.21 -11.32 -1.78
CA LYS A 61 -8.51 -10.70 -1.51
C LYS A 61 -8.44 -9.84 -0.26
N CYS A 62 -9.18 -8.74 -0.24
CA CYS A 62 -9.45 -8.00 0.98
C CYS A 62 -10.81 -8.40 1.53
N TYR A 63 -10.98 -8.35 2.85
CA TYR A 63 -12.28 -8.46 3.47
C TYR A 63 -12.47 -7.44 4.60
N THR A 64 -13.73 -7.22 4.94
CA THR A 64 -14.16 -6.58 6.18
C THR A 64 -15.15 -7.51 6.87
N LEU A 65 -14.87 -7.85 8.12
CA LEU A 65 -15.77 -8.54 9.02
C LEU A 65 -16.55 -7.49 9.81
N TYR A 66 -17.86 -7.67 9.90
CA TYR A 66 -18.76 -6.88 10.71
C TYR A 66 -19.42 -7.76 11.76
N LYS A 67 -19.67 -7.19 12.93
CA LYS A 67 -20.35 -7.81 14.08
C LYS A 67 -21.45 -6.90 14.57
N ARG A 68 -22.51 -7.47 15.11
CA ARG A 68 -23.49 -6.70 15.88
C ARG A 68 -22.94 -6.42 17.28
N ASP A 69 -23.12 -5.20 17.75
CA ASP A 69 -22.86 -4.86 19.15
C ASP A 69 -24.06 -5.19 20.05
N GLU A 70 -23.96 -4.84 21.33
CA GLU A 70 -25.01 -5.08 22.33
C GLU A 70 -26.35 -4.41 22.00
N ASN A 71 -26.34 -3.36 21.17
CA ASN A 71 -27.52 -2.64 20.73
C ASN A 71 -28.07 -3.19 19.40
N GLY A 72 -27.44 -4.23 18.83
CA GLY A 72 -27.78 -4.79 17.53
C GLY A 72 -27.26 -3.97 16.34
N GLU A 73 -26.47 -2.92 16.58
CA GLU A 73 -25.86 -2.13 15.51
C GLU A 73 -24.70 -2.90 14.89
N GLU A 74 -24.66 -2.93 13.56
CA GLU A 74 -23.57 -3.56 12.85
C GLU A 74 -22.34 -2.63 12.79
N LYS A 75 -21.22 -3.08 13.34
CA LYS A 75 -19.94 -2.38 13.35
C LYS A 75 -18.85 -3.25 12.72
N TRP A 76 -17.92 -2.63 12.01
CA TRP A 76 -16.78 -3.37 11.47
C TRP A 76 -15.87 -3.80 12.63
N ALA A 77 -15.39 -5.04 12.59
CA ALA A 77 -14.55 -5.65 13.62
C ALA A 77 -13.14 -5.94 13.12
N VAL A 78 -12.99 -6.28 11.83
CA VAL A 78 -11.69 -6.59 11.22
C VAL A 78 -11.67 -6.14 9.77
N LYS A 79 -10.57 -5.55 9.33
CA LYS A 79 -10.20 -5.38 7.92
C LYS A 79 -8.90 -6.15 7.70
N ASP A 80 -8.85 -7.08 6.74
CA ASP A 80 -7.65 -7.90 6.52
C ASP A 80 -7.62 -8.56 5.12
N CYS A 81 -6.54 -9.26 4.82
CA CYS A 81 -6.30 -10.05 3.62
C CYS A 81 -6.74 -11.52 3.78
N ALA A 82 -7.26 -12.11 2.72
CA ALA A 82 -7.61 -13.53 2.70
C ALA A 82 -7.29 -14.20 1.36
N TYR A 83 -7.09 -15.52 1.40
CA TYR A 83 -6.93 -16.35 0.21
C TYR A 83 -8.29 -16.66 -0.43
N THR A 84 -9.23 -17.12 0.38
CA THR A 84 -10.66 -17.25 0.09
C THR A 84 -11.46 -16.22 0.88
N CYS A 85 -12.65 -15.85 0.39
CA CYS A 85 -13.51 -14.96 1.18
C CYS A 85 -13.94 -15.72 2.46
N PRO A 86 -13.73 -15.17 3.67
CA PRO A 86 -14.16 -15.82 4.89
C PRO A 86 -15.68 -16.08 4.90
N THR A 87 -16.09 -17.18 5.52
CA THR A 87 -17.52 -17.46 5.79
C THR A 87 -17.90 -16.75 7.08
N ALA A 88 -19.00 -16.00 7.06
CA ALA A 88 -19.49 -15.31 8.24
C ALA A 88 -20.11 -16.29 9.26
N GLY A 89 -19.90 -16.05 10.55
CA GLY A 89 -20.65 -16.72 11.61
C GLY A 89 -22.11 -16.23 11.74
N PRO A 90 -22.89 -16.79 12.68
CA PRO A 90 -24.33 -16.49 12.85
C PRO A 90 -24.68 -15.02 13.05
N ASP A 91 -23.81 -14.25 13.72
CA ASP A 91 -23.99 -12.82 14.03
C ASP A 91 -22.95 -11.93 13.35
N GLU A 92 -22.36 -12.44 12.27
CA GLU A 92 -21.32 -11.75 11.52
C GLU A 92 -21.78 -11.48 10.09
N ARG A 93 -21.21 -10.44 9.48
CA ARG A 93 -21.29 -10.22 8.03
C ARG A 93 -19.88 -10.08 7.49
N VAL A 94 -19.59 -10.73 6.37
CA VAL A 94 -18.31 -10.58 5.67
C VAL A 94 -18.55 -9.89 4.33
N LYS A 95 -17.78 -8.84 4.05
CA LYS A 95 -17.71 -8.19 2.74
C LYS A 95 -16.32 -8.41 2.15
N CYS A 96 -16.24 -9.10 1.02
CA CYS A 96 -14.99 -9.31 0.31
C CYS A 96 -14.91 -8.47 -0.96
N CYS A 97 -13.68 -8.13 -1.37
CA CYS A 97 -13.41 -7.41 -2.59
C CYS A 97 -12.02 -7.77 -3.16
N PHE A 98 -11.85 -7.56 -4.47
CA PHE A 98 -10.76 -8.16 -5.25
C PHE A 98 -9.81 -7.12 -5.88
N HIS A 99 -9.96 -5.83 -5.55
CA HIS A 99 -9.09 -4.75 -6.02
C HIS A 99 -8.27 -4.15 -4.87
N ASN A 100 -7.18 -3.43 -5.19
CA ASN A 100 -6.33 -2.83 -4.14
C ASN A 100 -7.12 -1.81 -3.31
N ARG A 101 -6.91 -1.81 -1.99
CA ARG A 101 -7.44 -0.86 -1.01
C ARG A 101 -8.96 -0.85 -0.88
N CYS A 102 -9.63 -1.86 -1.43
CA CYS A 102 -11.09 -1.88 -1.57
C CYS A 102 -11.86 -2.01 -0.25
N ASN A 103 -11.18 -2.38 0.84
CA ASN A 103 -11.76 -2.51 2.17
C ASN A 103 -11.52 -1.28 3.07
N GLN A 104 -11.26 -0.10 2.48
CA GLN A 104 -11.03 1.15 3.21
C GLN A 104 -12.19 1.52 4.14
N TYR A 105 -13.42 1.41 3.63
CA TYR A 105 -14.66 1.82 4.30
C TYR A 105 -15.47 0.60 4.74
#